data_AF-A0A8H3KQW7-F1
#
_entry.id   AF-A0A8H3KQW7-F1
#
_cell.length_a   1.000
_cell.length_b   1.000
_cell.length_c   1.000
_cell.angle_alpha   90.00
_cell.angle_beta   90.00
_cell.angle_gamma   90.00
#
_symmetry.space_group_name_H-M   'P 1'
#
loop_
_entity.id
_entity.type
_entity.pdbx_description
1 polymer ?
#
loop_
_entity_poly.entity_id
_entity_poly.type
_entity_poly.pdbx_seq_one_letter_code
_entity_poly.pdbx_strand_id
1 'polypeptide(L)'
;MSANRYTTNPLTGRTIRVGGSAFNQLVLEAYDYLDSGLVRRATAPPLPSVRGSYLNVSTGRMVQFGTRTYYNLIRMGDYEIIEDYYLVPPRYAEIAQSNPSLLYIQDTEVRLRYLETARNITVHHARWEQRNPSYRQGVEEARQFTRQREREARQFTRQREREAQREEQSRRLAELNIALCRECQMPVNLNELPESGLCEDCSKE
;
A
#
# COMPACT_ATOMS: atom_id res chain seq x y z
N MET A 1 -51.07 -28.06 4.49
CA MET A 1 -50.52 -26.69 4.48
C MET A 1 -49.38 -26.63 5.48
N SER A 2 -48.12 -26.63 5.03
CA SER A 2 -46.97 -26.50 5.93
C SER A 2 -46.87 -25.04 6.34
N ALA A 3 -47.29 -24.71 7.56
CA ALA A 3 -47.13 -23.36 8.10
C ALA A 3 -45.65 -22.99 8.01
N ASN A 4 -45.32 -21.86 7.37
CA ASN A 4 -43.96 -21.34 7.35
C ASN A 4 -43.57 -20.96 8.78
N ARG A 5 -42.96 -21.90 9.50
CA ARG A 5 -42.42 -21.68 10.83
C ARG A 5 -41.06 -21.00 10.70
N TYR A 6 -40.86 -19.96 11.48
CA TYR A 6 -39.62 -19.21 11.54
C TYR A 6 -39.05 -19.27 12.95
N THR A 7 -37.73 -19.16 13.06
CA THR A 7 -37.01 -19.08 14.32
C THR A 7 -35.86 -18.08 14.19
N THR A 8 -35.21 -17.73 15.29
CA THR A 8 -34.09 -16.78 15.30
C THR A 8 -32.78 -17.54 15.22
N ASN A 9 -31.90 -17.12 14.31
CA ASN A 9 -30.55 -17.66 14.21
C ASN A 9 -29.72 -17.14 15.40
N PRO A 10 -29.28 -18.00 16.34
CA PRO A 10 -28.57 -17.60 17.55
C PRO A 10 -27.17 -17.03 17.28
N LEU A 11 -26.60 -17.27 16.09
CA LEU A 11 -25.29 -16.73 15.70
C LEU A 11 -25.37 -15.34 15.07
N THR A 12 -26.55 -14.92 14.58
CA THR A 12 -26.69 -13.68 13.79
C THR A 12 -27.85 -12.79 14.21
N GLY A 13 -28.76 -13.28 15.07
CA GLY A 13 -29.99 -12.58 15.46
C GLY A 13 -31.05 -12.49 14.35
N ARG A 14 -30.80 -13.05 13.15
CA ARG A 14 -31.72 -12.95 12.01
C ARG A 14 -32.82 -14.02 12.06
N THR A 15 -34.02 -13.67 11.62
CA THR A 15 -35.11 -14.61 11.42
C THR A 15 -34.81 -15.56 10.25
N ILE A 16 -34.92 -16.87 10.47
CA ILE A 16 -34.66 -17.94 9.51
C ILE A 16 -35.85 -18.91 9.45
N ARG A 17 -36.04 -19.57 8.30
CA ARG A 17 -37.11 -20.55 8.09
C ARG A 17 -36.73 -21.90 8.71
N VAL A 18 -37.62 -22.46 9.52
CA VAL A 18 -37.48 -23.82 10.08
C VAL A 18 -37.52 -24.84 8.93
N GLY A 19 -36.55 -25.76 8.92
CA GLY A 19 -36.30 -26.71 7.82
C GLY A 19 -35.55 -26.13 6.62
N GLY A 20 -35.21 -24.84 6.63
CA GLY A 20 -34.37 -24.20 5.61
C GLY A 20 -32.88 -24.52 5.78
N SER A 21 -32.06 -24.17 4.79
CA SER A 21 -30.62 -24.50 4.77
C SER A 21 -29.86 -24.00 6.01
N ALA A 22 -30.05 -22.74 6.39
CA ALA A 22 -29.42 -22.16 7.57
C ALA A 22 -29.88 -22.82 8.88
N PHE A 23 -31.15 -23.23 8.94
CA PHE A 23 -31.69 -23.96 10.10
C PHE A 23 -31.09 -25.36 10.19
N ASN A 24 -31.10 -26.11 9.08
CA ASN A 24 -30.58 -27.48 9.03
C ASN A 24 -29.08 -27.51 9.37
N GLN A 25 -28.32 -26.53 8.89
CA GLN A 25 -26.90 -26.42 9.20
C GLN A 25 -26.66 -26.24 10.71
N LEU A 26 -27.39 -25.33 11.36
CA LEU A 26 -27.29 -25.13 12.80
C LEU A 26 -27.67 -26.39 13.59
N VAL A 27 -28.75 -27.06 13.17
CA VAL A 27 -29.22 -28.29 13.80
C VAL A 27 -28.23 -29.44 13.65
N LEU A 28 -27.57 -29.55 12.48
CA LEU A 28 -26.52 -30.55 12.26
C LEU A 28 -25.28 -30.27 13.11
N GLU A 29 -24.80 -29.02 13.10
CA GLU A 29 -23.52 -28.66 13.69
C GLU A 29 -23.53 -28.64 15.22
N ALA A 30 -24.51 -27.96 15.85
CA ALA A 30 -24.35 -27.59 17.26
C ALA A 30 -25.65 -27.30 18.03
N TYR A 31 -26.81 -27.28 17.38
CA TYR A 31 -28.06 -26.84 18.00
C TYR A 31 -29.13 -27.92 17.96
N ASP A 32 -30.03 -27.90 18.94
CA ASP A 32 -31.27 -28.66 18.97
C ASP A 32 -32.44 -27.69 18.82
N TYR A 33 -33.50 -28.13 18.15
CA TYR A 33 -34.71 -27.33 17.99
C TYR A 33 -35.74 -27.72 19.06
N LEU A 34 -35.89 -26.87 20.07
CA LEU A 34 -36.75 -27.07 21.24
C LEU A 34 -37.60 -25.83 21.47
N ASP A 35 -38.88 -26.00 21.85
CA ASP A 35 -39.80 -24.91 22.18
C ASP A 35 -39.79 -23.76 21.18
N SER A 36 -39.78 -24.09 19.88
CA SER A 36 -39.72 -23.15 18.74
C SER A 36 -38.43 -22.32 18.60
N GLY A 37 -37.41 -22.58 19.43
CA GLY A 37 -36.10 -21.96 19.41
C GLY A 37 -34.95 -22.93 19.10
N LEU A 38 -33.80 -22.38 18.70
CA LEU A 38 -32.56 -23.15 18.56
C LEU A 38 -31.75 -23.02 19.85
N VAL A 39 -31.59 -24.14 20.56
CA VAL A 39 -30.83 -24.25 21.81
C VAL A 39 -29.51 -24.95 21.53
N ARG A 40 -28.40 -24.42 22.05
CA ARG A 40 -27.08 -24.98 21.76
C ARG A 40 -26.81 -26.24 22.59
N ARG A 41 -26.33 -27.30 21.96
CA ARG A 41 -25.91 -28.55 22.64
C ARG A 41 -24.77 -28.26 23.61
N ALA A 42 -24.83 -28.85 24.80
CA ALA A 42 -23.78 -28.71 25.81
C ALA A 42 -22.43 -29.30 25.34
N THR A 43 -22.49 -30.32 24.48
CA THR A 43 -21.31 -30.98 23.88
C THR A 43 -20.75 -30.26 22.65
N ALA A 44 -21.40 -29.19 22.17
CA ALA A 44 -20.95 -28.50 20.96
C ALA A 44 -19.66 -27.69 21.23
N PRO A 45 -18.66 -27.73 20.31
CA PRO A 45 -17.40 -27.02 20.47
C PRO A 45 -17.62 -25.51 20.54
N PRO A 46 -16.96 -24.78 21.48
CA PRO A 46 -17.28 -23.40 21.85
C PRO A 46 -17.50 -22.51 20.63
N LEU A 47 -18.50 -21.62 20.70
CA LEU A 47 -18.77 -20.68 19.62
C LEU A 47 -17.50 -19.87 19.36
N PRO A 48 -17.00 -19.79 18.11
CA PRO A 48 -15.92 -18.87 17.81
C PRO A 48 -16.41 -17.46 18.16
N SER A 49 -15.80 -16.85 19.17
CA SER A 49 -16.22 -15.58 19.80
C SER A 49 -16.19 -14.39 18.84
N VAL A 50 -15.58 -14.55 17.68
CA VAL A 50 -15.62 -13.66 16.54
C VAL A 50 -15.65 -14.57 15.32
N ARG A 51 -16.53 -14.31 14.33
CA ARG A 51 -16.37 -14.95 13.02
C ARG A 51 -14.98 -14.59 12.53
N GLY A 52 -14.04 -15.54 12.58
CA GLY A 52 -12.67 -15.31 12.15
C GLY A 52 -12.70 -14.71 10.76
N SER A 53 -12.08 -13.55 10.58
CA SER A 53 -11.87 -13.03 9.24
C SER A 53 -10.50 -13.51 8.77
N TYR A 54 -10.33 -13.66 7.46
CA TYR A 54 -9.07 -14.06 6.87
C TYR A 54 -8.79 -13.15 5.69
N LEU A 55 -7.55 -12.71 5.55
CA LEU A 55 -7.12 -12.00 4.36
C LEU A 55 -7.00 -13.03 3.23
N ASN A 56 -7.77 -12.85 2.16
CA ASN A 56 -7.57 -13.56 0.92
C ASN A 56 -6.39 -12.92 0.18
N VAL A 57 -5.27 -13.64 0.09
CA VAL A 57 -4.03 -13.12 -0.50
C VAL A 57 -4.16 -12.93 -2.02
N SER A 58 -4.97 -13.74 -2.71
CA SER A 58 -5.19 -13.61 -4.15
C SER A 58 -5.96 -12.34 -4.55
N THR A 59 -6.86 -11.86 -3.67
CA THR A 59 -7.72 -10.71 -3.96
C THR A 59 -7.44 -9.48 -3.08
N GLY A 60 -6.61 -9.63 -2.05
CA GLY A 60 -6.35 -8.62 -1.03
C GLY A 60 -7.55 -8.30 -0.12
N ARG A 61 -8.65 -9.07 -0.20
CA ARG A 61 -9.90 -8.77 0.54
C ARG A 61 -10.06 -9.65 1.78
N MET A 62 -10.72 -9.10 2.80
CA MET A 62 -11.11 -9.88 3.99
C MET A 62 -12.31 -10.78 3.67
N VAL A 63 -12.20 -12.05 4.05
CA VAL A 63 -13.23 -13.08 3.92
C VAL A 63 -13.63 -13.53 5.32
N GLN A 64 -14.93 -13.60 5.59
CA GLN A 64 -15.43 -14.06 6.88
C GLN A 64 -15.56 -15.59 6.90
N PHE A 65 -15.12 -16.20 8.00
CA PHE A 65 -15.31 -17.61 8.31
C PHE A 65 -16.79 -18.00 8.19
N GLY A 66 -17.03 -19.18 7.62
CA GLY A 66 -18.38 -19.73 7.47
C GLY A 66 -19.24 -19.05 6.40
N THR A 67 -18.70 -18.13 5.61
CA THR A 67 -19.43 -17.57 4.45
C THR A 67 -19.34 -18.50 3.24
N ARG A 68 -20.27 -18.34 2.29
CA ARG A 68 -20.22 -19.06 1.01
C ARG A 68 -18.88 -18.86 0.31
N THR A 69 -18.31 -17.65 0.35
CA THR A 69 -17.00 -17.34 -0.22
C THR A 69 -15.89 -18.13 0.46
N TYR A 70 -15.90 -18.21 1.79
CA TYR A 70 -14.94 -19.00 2.56
C TYR A 70 -14.98 -20.49 2.18
N TYR A 71 -16.18 -21.10 2.16
CA TYR A 71 -16.31 -22.51 1.79
C TYR A 71 -16.00 -22.77 0.30
N ASN A 72 -16.33 -21.83 -0.58
CA ASN A 72 -15.99 -21.94 -1.99
C ASN A 72 -14.48 -21.94 -2.21
N LEU A 73 -13.74 -21.11 -1.47
CA LEU A 73 -12.28 -21.10 -1.54
C LEU A 73 -11.76 -22.49 -1.12
N ILE A 74 -12.11 -22.97 0.07
CA ILE A 74 -11.65 -24.27 0.59
C ILE A 74 -11.98 -25.41 -0.39
N ARG A 75 -13.19 -25.43 -0.94
CA ARG A 75 -13.68 -26.54 -1.79
C ARG A 75 -13.14 -26.52 -3.22
N MET A 76 -12.88 -25.35 -3.80
CA MET A 76 -12.47 -25.24 -5.21
C MET A 76 -10.96 -25.22 -5.40
N GLY A 77 -10.19 -25.01 -4.35
CA GLY A 77 -8.74 -24.81 -4.45
C GLY A 77 -7.88 -25.75 -3.60
N ASP A 78 -8.44 -26.83 -3.05
CA ASP A 78 -7.74 -27.72 -2.11
C ASP A 78 -7.09 -26.94 -0.94
N TYR A 79 -7.68 -25.81 -0.51
CA TYR A 79 -7.04 -24.92 0.45
C TYR A 79 -7.22 -25.41 1.88
N GLU A 80 -6.18 -26.00 2.48
CA GLU A 80 -6.12 -26.20 3.92
C GLU A 80 -5.71 -24.91 4.62
N ILE A 81 -6.51 -24.51 5.62
CA ILE A 81 -6.33 -23.28 6.37
C ILE A 81 -5.04 -23.41 7.16
N ILE A 82 -4.01 -22.70 6.69
CA ILE A 82 -2.65 -22.54 7.23
C ILE A 82 -1.58 -23.33 6.47
N GLU A 83 -1.92 -24.30 5.62
CA GLU A 83 -0.93 -25.00 4.78
C GLU A 83 -0.71 -24.32 3.40
N ASP A 84 -1.75 -23.75 2.78
CA ASP A 84 -1.69 -23.30 1.37
C ASP A 84 -1.81 -21.79 1.09
N TYR A 85 -1.41 -20.90 1.99
CA TYR A 85 -1.13 -19.48 1.66
C TYR A 85 -2.30 -18.57 1.22
N TYR A 86 -3.51 -19.07 0.99
CA TYR A 86 -4.60 -18.24 0.45
C TYR A 86 -5.42 -17.49 1.50
N LEU A 87 -5.50 -17.97 2.74
CA LEU A 87 -6.26 -17.35 3.83
C LEU A 87 -5.36 -17.08 5.05
N VAL A 88 -5.02 -15.81 5.26
CA VAL A 88 -4.12 -15.38 6.36
C VAL A 88 -4.93 -14.83 7.53
N PRO A 89 -4.70 -15.26 8.79
CA PRO A 89 -5.35 -14.69 9.96
C PRO A 89 -5.14 -13.17 10.06
N PRO A 90 -6.09 -12.39 10.60
CA PRO A 90 -6.03 -10.93 10.57
C PRO A 90 -4.80 -10.36 11.27
N ARG A 91 -4.33 -11.05 12.32
CA ARG A 91 -3.13 -10.69 13.08
C ARG A 91 -1.85 -10.69 12.24
N TYR A 92 -1.84 -11.36 11.08
CA TYR A 92 -0.71 -11.40 10.16
C TYR A 92 -1.01 -10.69 8.83
N ALA A 93 -2.19 -10.10 8.66
CA ALA A 93 -2.61 -9.53 7.37
C ALA A 93 -1.67 -8.41 6.89
N GLU A 94 -1.31 -7.47 7.77
CA GLU A 94 -0.38 -6.38 7.44
C GLU A 94 1.03 -6.90 7.09
N ILE A 95 1.49 -7.93 7.80
CA ILE A 95 2.79 -8.57 7.54
C ILE A 95 2.77 -9.30 6.21
N ALA A 96 1.70 -10.05 5.92
CA ALA A 96 1.51 -10.74 4.65
C ALA A 96 1.46 -9.78 3.46
N GLN A 97 0.85 -8.60 3.63
CA GLN A 97 0.78 -7.58 2.58
C GLN A 97 2.13 -6.88 2.36
N SER A 98 2.84 -6.54 3.45
CA SER A 98 4.13 -5.86 3.39
C SER A 98 5.28 -6.79 2.99
N ASN A 99 5.19 -8.07 3.35
CA ASN A 99 6.18 -9.08 3.02
C ASN A 99 5.53 -10.40 2.56
N PRO A 100 5.03 -10.45 1.32
CA PRO A 100 4.40 -11.66 0.77
C PRO A 100 5.34 -12.86 0.70
N SER A 101 6.67 -12.65 0.64
CA SER A 101 7.65 -13.74 0.56
C SER A 101 7.57 -14.73 1.73
N LEU A 102 7.14 -14.25 2.90
CA LEU A 102 6.94 -15.09 4.09
C LEU A 102 5.81 -16.11 3.87
N LEU A 103 4.88 -15.84 2.95
CA LEU A 103 3.83 -16.75 2.52
C LEU A 103 4.29 -17.72 1.43
N TYR A 104 5.58 -17.98 1.25
CA TYR A 104 6.03 -19.04 0.33
C TYR A 104 7.01 -20.01 0.99
N ILE A 105 7.15 -19.90 2.32
CA ILE A 105 7.95 -20.82 3.13
C ILE A 105 7.17 -22.13 3.25
N GLN A 106 7.68 -23.18 2.60
CA GLN A 106 7.02 -24.49 2.51
C GLN A 106 6.64 -25.06 3.87
N ASP A 107 7.56 -25.00 4.83
CA ASP A 107 7.32 -25.51 6.17
C ASP A 107 6.38 -24.58 6.96
N THR A 108 5.23 -25.13 7.38
CA THR A 108 4.17 -24.40 8.09
C THR A 108 4.62 -23.85 9.44
N GLU A 109 5.40 -24.60 10.22
CA GLU A 109 5.87 -24.15 11.54
C GLU A 109 6.89 -23.02 11.42
N VAL A 110 7.83 -23.17 10.47
CA VAL A 110 8.83 -22.15 10.17
C VAL A 110 8.13 -20.89 9.68
N ARG A 111 7.20 -21.01 8.74
CA ARG A 111 6.39 -19.89 8.23
C ARG A 111 5.69 -19.11 9.34
N LEU A 112 4.99 -19.80 10.23
CA LEU A 112 4.32 -19.18 11.37
C LEU A 112 5.30 -18.47 12.30
N ARG A 113 6.48 -19.05 12.55
CA ARG A 113 7.54 -18.44 13.36
C ARG A 113 8.03 -17.13 12.74
N TYR A 114 8.25 -17.09 11.42
CA TYR A 114 8.67 -15.88 10.72
C TYR A 114 7.58 -14.81 10.72
N LEU A 115 6.33 -15.18 10.48
CA LEU A 115 5.19 -14.25 10.56
C LEU A 115 5.04 -13.65 11.96
N GLU A 116 5.18 -14.46 13.01
CA GLU A 116 5.11 -13.97 14.40
C GLU A 116 6.30 -13.07 14.74
N THR A 117 7.51 -13.44 14.29
CA THR A 117 8.71 -12.61 14.49
C THR A 117 8.54 -11.24 13.83
N ALA A 118 8.13 -11.22 12.55
CA ALA A 118 7.90 -9.99 11.82
C ALA A 118 6.82 -9.14 12.49
N ARG A 119 5.70 -9.74 12.91
CA ARG A 119 4.64 -9.06 13.67
C ARG A 119 5.19 -8.43 14.95
N ASN A 120 5.98 -9.17 15.73
CA ASN A 120 6.54 -8.67 16.98
C ASN A 120 7.51 -7.52 16.77
N ILE A 121 8.32 -7.58 15.71
CA ILE A 121 9.20 -6.48 15.30
C ILE A 121 8.36 -5.24 14.95
N THR A 122 7.34 -5.38 14.11
CA THR A 122 6.46 -4.26 13.73
C THR A 122 5.78 -3.62 14.94
N VAL A 123 5.21 -4.44 15.84
CA VAL A 123 4.58 -3.94 17.07
C VAL A 123 5.60 -3.27 17.99
N HIS A 124 6.81 -3.83 18.10
CA HIS A 124 7.89 -3.25 18.89
C HIS A 124 8.29 -1.87 18.35
N HIS A 125 8.52 -1.75 17.04
CA HIS A 125 8.84 -0.47 16.40
C HIS A 125 7.72 0.55 16.61
N ALA A 126 6.47 0.19 16.35
CA ALA A 126 5.34 1.10 16.55
C ALA A 126 5.25 1.60 18.00
N ARG A 127 5.44 0.72 18.99
CA ARG A 127 5.47 1.11 20.41
C ARG A 127 6.65 2.01 20.75
N TRP A 128 7.82 1.73 20.18
CA TRP A 128 9.01 2.53 20.38
C TRP A 128 8.83 3.93 19.79
N GLU A 129 8.27 4.05 18.59
CA GLU A 129 7.94 5.34 17.96
C GLU A 129 6.93 6.14 18.79
N GLN A 130 5.88 5.50 19.30
CA GLN A 130 4.90 6.15 20.18
C GLN A 130 5.54 6.71 21.46
N ARG A 131 6.55 6.02 22.01
CA ARG A 131 7.25 6.47 23.22
C ARG A 131 8.32 7.53 22.93
N ASN A 132 8.76 7.68 21.69
CA ASN A 132 9.87 8.56 21.31
C ASN A 132 9.47 9.52 20.17
N PRO A 133 8.49 10.43 20.39
CA PRO A 133 8.01 11.33 19.35
C PRO A 133 9.10 12.32 18.88
N SER A 134 10.01 12.72 19.76
CA SER A 134 11.13 13.60 19.41
C SER A 134 12.09 12.96 18.41
N TYR A 135 12.34 11.64 18.54
CA TYR A 135 13.16 10.91 17.58
C TYR A 135 12.49 10.86 16.20
N ARG A 136 11.17 10.60 16.17
CA ARG A 136 10.41 10.63 14.91
C ARG A 136 10.52 11.98 14.22
N GLN A 137 10.37 13.06 14.98
CA GLN A 137 10.52 14.41 14.46
C GLN A 137 11.93 14.64 13.89
N GLY A 138 12.98 14.26 14.64
CA GLY A 138 14.36 14.37 14.17
C GLY A 138 14.65 13.59 12.88
N VAL A 139 14.06 12.39 12.72
CA VAL A 139 14.16 11.60 11.48
C VAL A 139 13.45 12.30 10.32
N GLU A 140 12.26 12.86 10.55
CA GLU A 140 11.52 13.61 9.52
C GLU A 140 12.27 14.88 9.11
N GLU A 141 12.84 15.62 10.06
CA GLU A 141 13.69 16.79 9.80
C GLU A 141 14.95 16.43 9.00
N ALA A 142 15.65 15.36 9.38
CA ALA A 142 16.80 14.86 8.62
C ALA A 142 16.40 14.49 7.18
N ARG A 143 15.26 13.80 6.99
CA ARG A 143 14.73 13.48 5.66
C ARG A 143 14.35 14.73 4.87
N GLN A 144 13.84 15.78 5.51
CA GLN A 144 13.55 17.06 4.85
C GLN A 144 14.84 17.75 4.41
N PHE A 145 15.85 17.78 5.28
CA PHE A 145 17.16 18.33 4.98
C PHE A 145 17.82 17.63 3.80
N THR A 146 17.84 16.29 3.76
CA THR A 146 18.37 15.52 2.61
C THR A 146 17.64 15.88 1.32
N ARG A 147 16.31 15.92 1.35
CA ARG A 147 15.49 16.28 0.18
C ARG A 147 15.75 17.72 -0.29
N GLN A 148 15.99 18.65 0.63
CA GLN A 148 16.34 20.02 0.28
C GLN A 148 17.71 20.09 -0.40
N ARG A 149 18.73 19.44 0.17
CA ARG A 149 20.08 19.38 -0.41
C ARG A 149 20.10 18.78 -1.81
N GLU A 150 19.31 17.74 -2.05
CA GLU A 150 19.16 17.16 -3.38
C GLU A 150 18.53 18.15 -4.39
N ARG A 151 17.56 18.96 -3.96
CA ARG A 151 16.94 19.98 -4.83
C ARG A 151 17.92 21.09 -5.16
N GLU A 152 18.66 21.59 -4.17
CA GLU A 152 19.69 22.60 -4.35
C GLU A 152 20.80 22.09 -5.30
N ALA A 153 21.27 20.85 -5.09
CA ALA A 153 22.24 20.23 -5.98
C ALA A 153 21.74 20.14 -7.43
N ARG A 154 20.47 19.73 -7.63
CA ARG A 154 19.85 19.69 -8.98
C ARG A 154 19.70 21.07 -9.61
N GLN A 155 19.45 22.11 -8.82
CA GLN A 155 19.39 23.48 -9.32
C GLN A 155 20.77 23.97 -9.73
N PHE A 156 21.78 23.72 -8.90
CA PHE A 156 23.16 24.07 -9.18
C PHE A 156 23.69 23.39 -10.44
N THR A 157 23.42 22.09 -10.63
CA THR A 157 23.82 21.39 -11.85
C THR A 157 23.15 21.97 -13.09
N ARG A 158 21.84 22.24 -13.03
CA ARG A 158 21.11 22.88 -14.14
C ARG A 158 21.64 24.27 -14.47
N GLN A 159 22.03 25.06 -13.46
CA GLN A 159 22.59 26.38 -13.69
C GLN A 159 23.95 26.28 -14.39
N ARG A 160 24.83 25.39 -13.92
CA ARG A 160 26.12 25.13 -14.58
C ARG A 160 25.96 24.66 -16.02
N GLU A 161 25.00 23.77 -16.30
CA GLU A 161 24.72 23.32 -17.67
C GLU A 161 24.32 24.49 -18.59
N ARG A 162 23.49 25.41 -18.10
CA ARG A 162 23.09 26.61 -18.87
C ARG A 162 24.24 27.58 -19.08
N GLU A 163 25.08 27.77 -18.07
CA GLU A 163 26.28 28.62 -18.19
C GLU A 163 27.26 28.03 -19.20
N ALA A 164 27.53 26.73 -19.13
CA ALA A 164 28.37 26.03 -20.11
C ALA A 164 27.81 26.10 -21.53
N GLN A 165 26.49 25.99 -21.71
CA GLN A 165 25.84 26.17 -23.02
C GLN A 165 26.00 27.60 -23.56
N ARG A 166 25.87 28.62 -22.70
CA ARG A 166 26.07 30.03 -23.08
C ARG A 166 27.53 30.31 -23.44
N GLU A 167 28.47 29.78 -22.67
CA GLU A 167 29.90 29.93 -22.93
C GLU A 167 30.30 29.27 -24.25
N GLU A 168 29.83 28.05 -24.50
CA GLU A 168 30.01 27.35 -25.78
C GLU A 168 29.38 28.11 -26.95
N GLN A 169 28.17 28.65 -26.78
CA GLN A 169 27.54 29.49 -27.80
C GLN A 169 28.36 30.76 -28.08
N SER A 170 28.84 31.45 -27.04
CA SER A 170 29.68 32.64 -27.17
C SER A 170 30.99 32.32 -27.88
N ARG A 171 31.60 31.17 -27.57
CA ARG A 171 32.83 30.70 -28.21
C ARG A 171 32.62 30.45 -29.70
N ARG A 172 31.53 29.78 -30.08
CA ARG A 172 31.20 29.54 -31.50
C ARG A 172 30.96 30.83 -32.27
N LEU A 173 30.28 31.80 -31.66
CA LEU A 173 30.09 33.11 -32.27
C LEU A 173 31.43 33.83 -32.50
N ALA A 174 32.33 33.79 -31.52
CA ALA A 174 33.68 34.35 -31.66
C ALA A 174 34.52 33.63 -32.74
N GLU A 175 34.44 32.30 -32.83
CA GLU A 175 35.10 31.51 -33.89
C GLU A 175 34.60 31.87 -35.29
N LEU A 176 33.33 32.29 -35.41
CA LEU A 176 32.72 32.78 -36.66
C LEU A 176 32.89 34.28 -36.88
N ASN A 177 33.59 34.98 -35.98
CA ASN A 177 33.78 36.43 -35.99
C ASN A 177 32.46 37.22 -35.96
N ILE A 178 31.48 36.73 -35.20
CA ILE A 178 30.15 37.32 -35.01
C ILE A 178 30.01 37.83 -33.58
N ALA A 179 29.63 39.10 -33.40
CA ALA A 179 29.12 39.67 -32.16
C ALA A 179 27.60 39.88 -32.26
N LEU A 180 26.90 39.96 -31.12
CA LEU A 180 25.48 40.30 -31.09
C LEU A 180 25.29 41.73 -30.57
N CYS A 181 24.47 42.54 -31.23
CA CYS A 181 24.07 43.85 -30.73
C CYS A 181 23.38 43.72 -29.36
N ARG A 182 23.74 44.59 -28.41
CA ARG A 182 23.22 44.54 -27.03
C ARG A 182 21.73 44.78 -26.92
N GLU A 183 21.13 45.55 -27.83
CA GLU A 183 19.72 45.91 -27.80
C GLU A 183 18.84 44.98 -28.64
N CYS A 184 19.15 44.84 -29.94
CA CYS A 184 18.31 44.08 -30.87
C CYS A 184 18.76 42.63 -31.06
N GLN A 185 19.88 42.20 -30.46
CA GLN A 185 20.49 40.88 -30.64
C GLN A 185 20.81 40.53 -32.11
N MET A 186 20.90 41.51 -33.01
CA MET A 186 21.32 41.25 -34.39
C MET A 186 22.79 40.80 -34.44
N PRO A 187 23.12 39.80 -35.26
CA PRO A 187 24.50 39.40 -35.51
C PRO A 187 25.21 40.46 -36.35
N VAL A 188 26.39 40.86 -35.89
CA VAL A 188 27.25 41.88 -36.50
C VAL A 188 28.67 41.33 -36.53
N ASN A 189 29.51 41.81 -37.45
CA ASN A 189 30.91 41.40 -37.48
C ASN A 189 31.61 41.87 -36.20
N LEU A 190 32.32 40.96 -35.52
CA LEU A 190 32.96 41.23 -34.23
C LEU A 190 33.99 42.38 -34.33
N ASN A 191 34.62 42.56 -35.50
CA ASN A 191 35.60 43.61 -35.75
C ASN A 191 34.97 44.97 -36.10
N GLU A 192 33.71 44.98 -36.49
CA GLU A 192 32.97 46.18 -36.89
C GLU A 192 32.06 46.69 -35.78
N LEU A 193 31.95 45.95 -34.68
CA LEU A 193 31.14 46.36 -33.53
C LEU A 193 31.87 47.47 -32.75
N PRO A 194 31.27 48.67 -32.62
CA PRO A 194 31.85 49.74 -31.81
C PRO A 194 31.88 49.36 -30.32
N GLU A 195 32.72 50.02 -29.52
CA GLU A 195 32.83 49.77 -28.06
C GLU A 195 31.51 49.96 -27.29
N SER A 196 30.55 50.70 -27.87
CA SER A 196 29.19 50.85 -27.35
C SER A 196 28.40 49.53 -27.35
N GLY A 197 28.81 48.54 -28.14
CA GLY A 197 28.14 47.23 -28.25
C GLY A 197 26.81 47.27 -29.00
N LEU A 198 26.53 48.34 -29.74
CA LEU A 198 25.32 48.55 -30.52
C LEU A 198 25.61 48.37 -32.01
N CYS A 199 24.67 47.80 -32.77
CA CYS A 199 24.74 47.82 -34.23
C CYS A 199 24.50 49.23 -34.75
N GLU A 200 24.82 49.47 -36.03
CA GLU A 200 24.64 50.79 -36.63
C GLU A 200 23.22 51.35 -36.48
N ASP A 201 22.20 50.49 -36.57
CA ASP A 201 20.80 50.90 -36.46
C ASP A 201 20.45 51.36 -35.04
N CYS A 202 20.86 50.60 -34.01
CA CYS A 202 20.63 50.95 -32.60
C CYS A 202 21.53 52.09 -32.11
N SER A 203 22.67 52.34 -32.77
CA SER A 203 23.57 53.45 -32.39
C SER A 203 23.07 54.83 -32.83
N LYS A 204 22.07 54.88 -33.72
CA LYS A 204 21.52 56.09 -34.32
C LYS A 204 20.20 56.55 -33.68
N GLU A 205 19.62 55.74 -32.79
CA GLU A 205 18.47 56.09 -31.93
C GLU A 205 18.93 56.76 -30.63
#